data_AF-A0A0L6TYW4-F1
#
_entry.id   AF-A0A0L6TYW4-F1
#
_cell.length_a   1.000
_cell.length_b   1.000
_cell.length_c   1.000
_cell.angle_alpha   90.00
_cell.angle_beta   90.00
_cell.angle_gamma   90.00
#
_symmetry.space_group_name_H-M   'P 1'
#
loop_
_entity.id
_entity.type
_entity.pdbx_description
1 polymer ?
#
loop_
_entity_poly.entity_id
_entity_poly.type
_entity_poly.pdbx_seq_one_letter_code
_entity_poly.pdbx_strand_id
1 'polypeptide(L)'
;MNEIEGRRKNIFGFTLMEVIVVIAILGALTALAVPTFTGVLANSQTKTDQANLRIVENAVELYRAELDEIPEDVDSFGELVTELYNEGYLKTASIESVSGGTFSYEKGEVVFTEKVKE
;
A
#
# COMPACT_ATOMS: atom_id res chain seq x y z
N MET A 1 -64.31 -32.73 -25.15
CA MET A 1 -63.02 -32.02 -25.27
C MET A 1 -62.33 -32.20 -23.92
N ASN A 2 -61.39 -33.14 -23.87
CA ASN A 2 -60.86 -33.71 -22.63
C ASN A 2 -59.72 -32.89 -22.02
N GLU A 3 -59.80 -32.78 -20.69
CA GLU A 3 -58.73 -32.88 -19.68
C GLU A 3 -57.40 -32.17 -19.94
N ILE A 4 -57.21 -31.05 -19.22
CA ILE A 4 -55.87 -30.50 -18.95
C ILE A 4 -55.30 -31.28 -17.77
N GLU A 5 -54.42 -32.24 -18.05
CA GLU A 5 -53.63 -32.94 -17.03
C GLU A 5 -52.69 -31.96 -16.31
N GLY A 6 -52.98 -31.71 -15.03
CA GLY A 6 -52.13 -30.92 -14.15
C GLY A 6 -50.83 -31.65 -13.85
N ARG A 7 -49.77 -31.33 -14.58
CA ARG A 7 -48.39 -31.76 -14.28
C ARG A 7 -47.98 -31.20 -12.92
N ARG A 8 -48.04 -32.01 -11.85
CA ARG A 8 -47.40 -31.68 -10.57
C ARG A 8 -45.90 -31.62 -10.78
N LYS A 9 -45.36 -30.41 -10.79
CA LYS A 9 -43.92 -30.17 -10.82
C LYS A 9 -43.39 -30.59 -9.44
N ASN A 10 -42.69 -31.72 -9.38
CA ASN A 10 -42.00 -32.16 -8.16
C ASN A 10 -40.92 -31.14 -7.85
N ILE A 11 -41.20 -30.25 -6.89
CA ILE A 11 -40.20 -29.35 -6.34
C ILE A 11 -39.44 -30.19 -5.31
N PHE A 12 -38.22 -30.61 -5.65
CA PHE A 12 -37.32 -31.22 -4.69
C PHE A 12 -36.91 -30.14 -3.67
N GLY A 13 -37.43 -30.27 -2.44
CA GLY A 13 -37.12 -29.37 -1.33
C GLY A 13 -35.82 -29.77 -0.64
N PHE A 14 -35.04 -28.77 -0.24
CA PHE A 14 -33.83 -28.94 0.57
C PHE A 14 -34.18 -29.55 1.94
N THR A 15 -33.37 -30.47 2.46
CA THR A 15 -33.63 -31.07 3.77
C THR A 15 -33.08 -30.18 4.89
N LEU A 16 -33.74 -30.15 6.06
CA LEU A 16 -33.24 -29.40 7.22
C LEU A 16 -31.87 -29.89 7.68
N MET A 17 -31.63 -31.21 7.60
CA MET A 17 -30.34 -31.81 7.95
C MET A 17 -29.22 -31.29 7.06
N GLU A 18 -29.48 -31.12 5.76
CA GLU A 18 -28.50 -30.61 4.80
C GLU A 18 -28.10 -29.17 5.12
N VAL A 19 -29.05 -28.32 5.52
CA VAL A 19 -28.73 -26.95 6.00
C VAL A 19 -27.93 -26.98 7.29
N ILE A 20 -28.28 -27.86 8.25
CA ILE A 20 -27.60 -27.97 9.55
C ILE A 20 -26.14 -28.39 9.39
N VAL A 21 -25.86 -29.38 8.55
CA VAL A 21 -24.48 -29.84 8.30
C VAL A 21 -23.67 -28.75 7.59
N VAL A 22 -24.28 -28.03 6.63
CA VAL A 22 -23.61 -26.93 5.92
C VAL A 22 -23.24 -25.79 6.87
N ILE A 23 -24.15 -25.33 7.73
CA ILE A 23 -23.84 -24.26 8.69
C ILE A 23 -22.81 -24.71 9.74
N ALA A 24 -22.80 -25.99 10.12
CA ALA A 24 -21.81 -26.53 11.04
C ALA A 24 -20.39 -26.49 10.42
N ILE A 25 -20.27 -26.87 9.16
CA ILE A 25 -18.99 -26.80 8.42
C ILE A 25 -18.58 -25.33 8.19
N LEU A 26 -19.51 -24.45 7.79
CA LEU A 26 -19.24 -23.02 7.63
C LEU A 26 -18.81 -22.36 8.95
N GLY A 27 -19.42 -22.74 10.08
CA GLY A 27 -19.02 -22.29 11.41
C GLY A 27 -17.61 -22.75 11.80
N ALA A 28 -17.25 -23.99 11.49
CA ALA A 28 -15.90 -24.50 11.72
C ALA A 28 -14.84 -23.80 10.84
N LEU A 29 -15.14 -23.54 9.57
CA LEU A 29 -14.21 -22.88 8.64
C LEU A 29 -14.00 -21.40 9.00
N THR A 30 -15.07 -20.69 9.39
CA THR A 30 -14.98 -19.28 9.77
C THR A 30 -14.14 -19.06 11.04
N ALA A 31 -14.15 -20.01 11.98
CA ALA A 31 -13.30 -19.94 13.18
C ALA A 31 -11.79 -19.99 12.86
N LEU A 32 -11.39 -20.61 11.75
CA LEU A 32 -9.99 -20.73 11.31
C LEU A 32 -9.59 -19.66 10.28
N ALA A 33 -10.55 -18.89 9.78
CA ALA A 33 -10.33 -17.95 8.69
C ALA A 33 -9.90 -16.57 9.22
N VAL A 34 -8.59 -16.40 9.43
CA VAL A 34 -7.98 -15.07 9.59
C VAL A 34 -6.88 -14.90 8.53
N PRO A 35 -7.17 -14.29 7.37
CA PRO A 35 -6.12 -13.94 6.42
C PRO A 35 -5.33 -12.73 6.95
N THR A 36 -4.04 -12.90 7.21
CA THR A 36 -3.17 -11.84 7.74
C THR A 36 -2.45 -11.11 6.62
N PHE A 37 -3.06 -10.05 6.08
CA PHE A 37 -2.45 -9.18 5.05
C PHE A 37 -1.56 -8.06 5.63
N THR A 38 -1.51 -7.92 6.96
CA THR A 38 -0.87 -6.79 7.64
C THR A 38 0.65 -6.73 7.43
N GLY A 39 1.33 -7.87 7.45
CA GLY A 39 2.78 -7.92 7.26
C GLY A 39 3.22 -7.57 5.83
N VAL A 40 2.45 -7.99 4.83
CA VAL A 40 2.73 -7.68 3.41
C VAL A 40 2.51 -6.19 3.15
N LEU A 41 1.42 -5.63 3.69
CA LEU A 41 1.13 -4.20 3.53
C LEU A 41 2.24 -3.34 4.16
N ALA A 42 2.64 -3.62 5.40
CA ALA A 42 3.71 -2.87 6.07
C ALA A 42 5.03 -2.94 5.29
N ASN A 43 5.42 -4.12 4.80
CA ASN A 43 6.63 -4.27 3.99
C ASN A 43 6.56 -3.50 2.67
N SER A 44 5.40 -3.51 1.99
CA SER A 44 5.22 -2.74 0.76
C SER A 44 5.34 -1.24 1.01
N GLN A 45 4.79 -0.72 2.12
CA GLN A 45 4.90 0.69 2.50
C GLN A 45 6.36 1.09 2.72
N THR A 46 7.13 0.29 3.46
CA THR A 46 8.57 0.55 3.67
C THR A 46 9.35 0.53 2.36
N LYS A 47 9.06 -0.42 1.46
CA LYS A 47 9.69 -0.46 0.13
C LYS A 47 9.37 0.75 -0.72
N THR A 48 8.15 1.26 -0.65
CA THR A 48 7.77 2.51 -1.33
C THR A 48 8.60 3.69 -0.81
N ASP A 49 8.76 3.80 0.51
CA ASP A 49 9.56 4.88 1.08
C ASP A 49 11.04 4.78 0.73
N GLN A 50 11.61 3.57 0.72
CA GLN A 50 12.98 3.33 0.25
C GLN A 50 13.15 3.63 -1.24
N ALA A 51 12.13 3.37 -2.07
CA ALA A 51 12.16 3.76 -3.47
C ALA A 51 12.09 5.28 -3.64
N ASN A 52 11.26 5.95 -2.85
CA ASN A 52 11.18 7.42 -2.83
C ASN A 52 12.51 8.04 -2.40
N LEU A 53 13.17 7.50 -1.36
CA LEU A 53 14.51 7.91 -0.94
C LEU A 53 15.48 7.90 -2.13
N ARG A 54 15.59 6.77 -2.83
CA ARG A 54 16.49 6.61 -3.98
C ARG A 54 16.16 7.57 -5.12
N ILE A 55 14.89 7.88 -5.34
CA ILE A 55 14.48 8.85 -6.36
C ILE A 55 15.03 10.24 -6.01
N VAL A 56 14.92 10.65 -4.73
CA VAL A 56 15.43 11.95 -4.28
C VAL A 56 16.95 11.97 -4.27
N GLU A 57 17.62 10.91 -3.79
CA GLU A 57 19.09 10.79 -3.84
C GLU A 57 19.62 10.97 -5.27
N ASN A 58 19.04 10.25 -6.24
CA ASN A 58 19.41 10.40 -7.65
C ASN A 58 19.15 11.81 -8.19
N ALA A 59 18.07 12.46 -7.76
CA ALA A 59 17.77 13.83 -8.16
C ALA A 59 18.80 14.83 -7.58
N VAL A 60 19.22 14.64 -6.33
CA VAL A 60 20.31 15.42 -5.72
C VAL A 60 21.63 15.18 -6.43
N GLU A 61 21.97 13.94 -6.76
CA GLU A 61 23.19 13.62 -7.51
C GLU A 61 23.20 14.27 -8.89
N LEU A 62 22.04 14.27 -9.57
CA LEU A 62 21.90 14.89 -10.88
C LEU A 62 22.00 16.42 -10.79
N TYR A 63 21.34 17.05 -9.82
CA TYR A 63 21.48 18.47 -9.51
C TYR A 63 22.95 18.85 -9.30
N ARG A 64 23.66 18.08 -8.47
CA ARG A 64 25.09 18.28 -8.19
C ARG A 64 25.95 18.13 -9.42
N ALA A 65 25.64 17.18 -10.30
CA ALA A 65 26.40 16.95 -11.52
C ALA A 65 26.23 18.08 -12.55
N GLU A 66 25.07 18.75 -12.56
CA GLU A 66 24.74 19.79 -13.53
C GLU A 66 25.17 21.19 -13.06
N LEU A 67 24.99 21.50 -11.77
CA LEU A 67 25.25 22.82 -11.21
C LEU A 67 26.58 22.92 -10.45
N ASP A 68 27.29 21.80 -10.24
CA ASP A 68 28.50 21.69 -9.42
C ASP A 68 28.32 22.17 -7.96
N GLU A 69 27.05 22.29 -7.54
CA GLU A 69 26.61 22.74 -6.22
C GLU A 69 25.76 21.68 -5.55
N ILE A 70 25.91 21.55 -4.23
CA ILE A 70 24.97 20.79 -3.40
C ILE A 70 23.84 21.74 -3.03
N PRO A 71 22.58 21.29 -2.92
CA PRO A 71 21.52 22.08 -2.29
C PRO A 71 21.86 22.32 -0.80
N GLU A 72 22.83 23.19 -0.49
CA GLU A 72 23.24 23.46 0.90
C GLU A 72 22.34 24.50 1.57
N ASP A 73 21.61 25.29 0.79
CA ASP A 73 20.71 26.34 1.27
C ASP A 73 19.30 25.83 1.63
N VAL A 74 19.09 24.51 1.68
CA VAL A 74 17.81 23.90 2.12
C VAL A 74 17.98 23.27 3.50
N ASP A 75 17.20 23.77 4.47
CA ASP A 75 17.28 23.37 5.88
C ASP A 75 16.39 22.14 6.18
N SER A 76 15.56 21.72 5.23
CA SER A 76 14.64 20.60 5.40
C SER A 76 14.45 19.76 4.13
N PHE A 77 14.08 18.49 4.33
CA PHE A 77 13.74 17.59 3.23
C PHE A 77 12.58 18.12 2.36
N GLY A 78 11.59 18.80 2.96
CA GLY A 78 10.47 19.38 2.21
C GLY A 78 10.90 20.50 1.27
N GLU A 79 11.82 21.36 1.73
CA GLU A 79 12.41 22.42 0.91
C GLU A 79 13.26 21.83 -0.22
N LEU A 80 14.08 20.82 0.06
CA LEU A 80 14.84 20.09 -0.95
C LEU A 80 13.94 19.55 -2.07
N VAL A 81 12.86 18.87 -1.71
CA VAL A 81 11.94 18.28 -2.71
C VAL A 81 11.25 19.36 -3.53
N THR A 82 10.93 20.50 -2.91
CA THR A 82 10.34 21.66 -3.59
C THR A 82 11.33 22.27 -4.59
N GLU A 83 12.59 22.43 -4.18
CA GLU A 83 13.65 22.96 -5.04
C GLU A 83 13.91 22.05 -6.25
N LEU A 84 14.09 20.75 -6.01
CA LEU A 84 14.29 19.76 -7.07
C LEU A 84 13.08 19.65 -8.01
N TYR A 85 11.87 19.96 -7.52
CA TYR A 85 10.68 20.05 -8.37
C TYR A 85 10.70 21.29 -9.27
N ASN A 86 11.04 22.46 -8.72
CA ASN A 86 11.10 23.71 -9.47
C ASN A 86 12.17 23.66 -10.57
N GLU A 87 13.31 23.04 -10.26
CA GLU A 87 14.42 22.80 -11.18
C GLU A 87 14.14 21.64 -12.16
N GLY A 88 13.03 20.90 -11.98
CA GLY A 88 12.58 19.86 -12.91
C GLY A 88 13.24 18.48 -12.76
N TYR A 89 14.06 18.28 -11.73
CA TYR A 89 14.65 16.98 -11.38
C TYR A 89 13.63 16.01 -10.78
N LEU A 90 12.57 16.54 -10.13
CA LEU A 90 11.45 15.76 -9.59
C LEU A 90 10.12 16.12 -10.26
N LYS A 91 9.23 15.13 -10.33
CA LYS A 91 7.86 15.31 -10.86
C LYS A 91 6.82 15.70 -9.80
N THR A 92 7.22 15.68 -8.53
CA THR A 92 6.35 15.98 -7.38
C THR A 92 7.03 17.00 -6.49
N ALA A 93 6.24 17.93 -5.95
CA ALA A 93 6.70 18.99 -5.05
C ALA A 93 6.72 18.56 -3.58
N SER A 94 6.18 17.38 -3.25
CA SER A 94 6.21 16.83 -1.90
C SER A 94 6.28 15.31 -1.92
N ILE A 95 6.98 14.74 -0.94
CA ILE A 95 7.09 13.30 -0.70
C ILE A 95 6.82 13.08 0.78
N GLU A 96 5.79 12.28 1.07
CA GLU A 96 5.41 11.89 2.43
C GLU A 96 5.68 10.40 2.63
N SER A 97 6.01 10.00 3.86
CA SER A 97 6.20 8.59 4.17
C SER A 97 4.87 7.84 4.20
N VAL A 98 4.83 6.68 3.55
CA VAL A 98 3.67 5.78 3.57
C VAL A 98 3.77 4.78 4.73
N SER A 99 4.98 4.44 5.17
CA SER A 99 5.21 3.56 6.33
C SER A 99 5.14 4.29 7.68
N GLY A 100 5.06 5.62 7.65
CA GLY A 100 5.07 6.49 8.84
C GLY A 100 6.47 6.78 9.39
N GLY A 101 7.51 6.48 8.62
CA GLY A 101 8.88 6.94 8.87
C GLY A 101 9.06 8.43 8.57
N THR A 102 10.30 8.92 8.69
CA THR A 102 10.63 10.34 8.47
C THR A 102 11.80 10.44 7.49
N PHE A 103 11.68 11.35 6.53
CA PHE A 103 12.77 11.75 5.66
C PHE A 103 13.45 12.99 6.25
N SER A 104 14.78 12.96 6.31
CA SER A 104 15.64 14.07 6.72
C SER A 104 16.68 14.35 5.66
N TYR A 105 17.15 15.58 5.61
CA TYR A 105 18.23 15.99 4.73
C TYR A 105 19.27 16.73 5.55
N GLU A 106 20.52 16.26 5.52
CA GLU A 106 21.62 16.92 6.19
C GLU A 106 22.87 16.87 5.29
N LYS A 107 23.47 18.03 5.02
CA LYS A 107 24.78 18.17 4.34
C LYS A 107 24.90 17.40 3.01
N GLY A 108 23.88 17.45 2.17
CA GLY A 108 23.92 16.75 0.88
C GLY A 108 23.47 15.30 0.90
N GLU A 109 23.13 14.75 2.07
CA GLU A 109 22.69 13.36 2.24
C GLU A 109 21.21 13.32 2.64
N VAL A 110 20.43 12.52 1.91
CA VAL A 110 19.04 12.23 2.25
C VAL A 110 19.02 10.97 3.10
N VAL A 111 18.37 11.02 4.26
CA VAL A 111 18.29 9.89 5.19
C VAL A 111 16.83 9.58 5.45
N PHE A 112 16.48 8.30 5.40
CA PHE A 112 15.16 7.80 5.80
C PHE A 112 15.26 7.06 7.12
N THR A 113 14.47 7.48 8.11
CA THR A 113 14.34 6.81 9.40
C THR A 113 13.00 6.08 9.45
N GLU A 114 13.03 4.75 9.49
CA GLU A 114 11.82 3.93 9.64
C GLU A 114 11.14 4.17 10.99
N LYS A 115 9.80 4.13 10.99
CA LYS A 115 9.02 4.20 12.24
C LYS A 115 9.36 3.00 13.12
N VAL A 116 9.84 3.27 14.34
CA VAL A 116 10.04 2.22 15.35
C VAL A 116 8.69 1.58 15.65
N LYS A 117 8.57 0.27 15.42
CA LYS A 117 7.42 -0.51 15.88
C LYS A 117 7.50 -0.63 17.40
N GLU A 118 6.57 0.01 18.10
CA GLU A 118 6.29 -0.25 19.53
C GLU A 118 5.71 -1.66 19.72
#